data_AF-A0A961UH53-F1
#
_entry.id   AF-A0A961UH53-F1
#
_cell.length_a   1.000
_cell.length_b   1.000
_cell.length_c   1.000
_cell.angle_alpha   90.00
_cell.angle_beta   90.00
_cell.angle_gamma   90.00
#
_symmetry.space_group_name_H-M   'P 1'
#
loop_
_entity.id
_entity.type
_entity.pdbx_description
1 polymer ?
#
loop_
_entity_poly.entity_id
_entity_poly.type
_entity_poly.pdbx_seq_one_letter_code
_entity_poly.pdbx_strand_id
1 'polypeptide(L)' 'MARTATEELSGGRTGAAGSDERPVLVVLHQEHSTPGRVGQTLLRRGVALDIRRPPLGDPL' A
#
# COMPACT_ATOMS: atom_id res chain seq x y z
N MET A 1 26.17 -5.10 21.85
CA MET A 1 26.83 -3.95 21.20
C MET A 1 27.39 -4.48 19.88
N ALA A 2 27.05 -4.04 18.67
CA ALA A 2 26.37 -2.86 18.19
C ALA A 2 25.39 -3.23 17.07
N ARG A 3 24.30 -2.44 16.97
CA ARG A 3 23.37 -2.44 15.85
C ARG A 3 24.01 -1.59 14.75
N THR A 4 23.99 -2.07 13.51
CA THR A 4 24.27 -1.22 12.34
C THR A 4 23.05 -1.27 11.43
N ALA A 5 22.32 -0.16 11.47
CA ALA A 5 21.27 0.19 10.55
C ALA A 5 21.89 0.67 9.23
N THR A 6 21.36 0.17 8.11
CA THR A 6 21.38 0.71 6.75
C THR A 6 20.26 -0.08 6.06
N GLU A 7 18.99 0.26 6.24
CA GLU A 7 18.27 1.34 5.57
C GLU A 7 18.48 1.39 4.05
N GLU A 8 17.35 1.22 3.37
CA GLU A 8 16.98 1.77 2.06
C GLU A 8 17.13 0.90 0.80
N LEU A 9 15.99 0.81 0.10
CA LEU A 9 15.75 0.40 -1.29
C LEU A 9 15.47 -1.10 -1.58
N SER A 10 14.39 -1.61 -0.97
CA SER A 10 13.55 -2.61 -1.66
C SER A 10 12.22 -1.95 -2.03
N GLY A 11 12.23 -1.25 -3.17
CA GLY A 11 11.03 -0.79 -3.84
C GLY A 11 10.17 -1.99 -4.25
N GLY A 12 8.86 -1.86 -4.02
CA GLY A 12 7.82 -2.72 -4.60
C GLY A 12 8.04 -4.22 -4.45
N ARG A 13 7.57 -4.80 -3.35
CA ARG A 13 7.38 -6.26 -3.29
C ARG A 13 6.33 -6.67 -4.32
N THR A 14 6.79 -7.12 -5.49
CA THR A 14 6.00 -7.86 -6.47
C THR A 14 5.52 -9.13 -5.77
N GLY A 15 4.22 -9.22 -5.50
CA GLY A 15 3.62 -10.43 -4.94
C GLY A 15 3.96 -11.62 -5.83
N ALA A 16 4.69 -12.58 -5.27
CA ALA A 16 4.97 -13.85 -5.92
C ALA A 16 3.66 -14.63 -6.11
N ALA A 17 3.59 -15.33 -7.25
CA ALA A 17 2.40 -15.98 -7.79
C ALA A 17 1.77 -17.01 -6.84
N GLY A 18 0.47 -16.82 -6.59
CA GLY A 18 -0.43 -17.77 -5.94
C GLY A 18 -1.75 -17.06 -5.63
N SER A 19 -2.80 -17.40 -6.37
CA SER A 19 -4.10 -16.70 -6.54
C SER A 19 -3.99 -15.27 -7.09
N ASP A 20 -4.93 -14.87 -7.95
CA ASP A 20 -5.03 -13.53 -8.56
C ASP A 20 -5.51 -12.49 -7.53
N GLU A 21 -4.89 -12.50 -6.35
CA GLU A 21 -5.33 -11.82 -5.11
C GLU A 21 -4.45 -10.61 -4.84
N ARG A 22 -4.02 -9.93 -5.91
CA ARG A 22 -3.26 -8.69 -5.79
C ARG A 22 -4.17 -7.60 -5.21
N PRO A 23 -3.73 -6.89 -4.15
CA PRO A 23 -4.52 -5.82 -3.58
C PRO A 23 -4.72 -4.68 -4.59
N VAL A 24 -5.85 -4.00 -4.48
CA VAL A 24 -6.12 -2.78 -5.27
C VAL A 24 -5.29 -1.64 -4.68
N LEU A 25 -4.43 -1.04 -5.52
CA LEU A 25 -3.67 0.15 -5.16
C LEU A 25 -4.59 1.38 -5.10
N VAL A 26 -4.61 2.06 -3.96
CA VAL A 26 -5.35 3.29 -3.71
C VAL A 26 -4.35 4.41 -3.39
N VAL A 27 -4.25 5.39 -4.28
CA VAL A 27 -3.35 6.54 -4.11
C VAL A 27 -4.12 7.73 -3.53
N LEU A 28 -3.71 8.18 -2.36
CA LEU A 28 -4.30 9.34 -1.68
C LEU A 28 -3.35 10.54 -1.77
N HIS A 29 -3.89 11.71 -2.13
CA HIS A 29 -3.07 12.89 -2.44
C HIS A 29 -2.85 13.83 -1.24
N GLN A 30 -3.78 13.90 -0.30
CA GLN A 30 -3.71 14.79 0.88
C GLN A 30 -3.71 13.97 2.16
N GLU A 31 -3.06 14.45 3.23
CA GLU A 31 -2.92 13.75 4.51
C GLU A 31 -4.25 13.21 5.06
N HIS A 32 -5.28 14.04 5.09
CA HIS A 32 -6.58 13.65 5.63
C HIS A 32 -7.54 13.02 4.60
N SER A 33 -7.12 12.85 3.35
CA SER A 33 -7.91 12.09 2.36
C SER A 33 -8.08 10.64 2.83
N THR A 34 -9.22 10.04 2.50
CA THR A 34 -9.51 8.64 2.78
C THR A 34 -10.05 7.96 1.52
N PRO A 35 -9.98 6.61 1.39
CA PRO A 35 -10.60 5.88 0.29
C PRO A 35 -12.14 5.98 0.25
N GLY A 36 -12.75 6.48 1.33
CA GLY A 36 -14.19 6.69 1.44
C GLY A 36 -15.05 5.44 1.20
N ARG A 37 -16.22 5.65 0.60
CA ARG A 37 -17.20 4.58 0.31
C ARG A 37 -16.68 3.51 -0.64
N VAL A 38 -15.79 3.88 -1.56
CA VAL A 38 -15.20 2.93 -2.52
C VAL A 38 -14.34 1.92 -1.78
N GLY A 39 -13.41 2.40 -0.92
CA GLY A 39 -12.58 1.51 -0.11
C GLY A 39 -13.41 0.61 0.81
N GLN A 40 -14.44 1.14 1.48
CA GLN A 40 -15.35 0.32 2.29
C GLN A 40 -16.06 -0.76 1.46
N THR A 41 -16.48 -0.45 0.24
CA THR A 41 -17.18 -1.41 -0.63
C THR A 41 -16.25 -2.52 -1.10
N LEU A 42 -15.01 -2.20 -1.43
CA LEU A 42 -14.00 -3.18 -1.82
C LEU A 42 -13.66 -4.11 -0.66
N LEU A 43 -13.43 -3.57 0.54
CA LEU A 43 -13.19 -4.37 1.75
C LEU A 43 -14.36 -5.31 2.06
N ARG A 44 -15.62 -4.83 1.96
CA ARG A 44 -16.80 -5.69 2.15
C ARG A 44 -16.91 -6.84 1.15
N ARG A 45 -16.28 -6.72 -0.03
CA ARG A 45 -16.24 -7.76 -1.06
C ARG A 45 -15.04 -8.70 -0.93
N GLY A 46 -14.25 -8.56 0.13
CA GLY A 46 -13.04 -9.35 0.35
C GLY A 46 -11.84 -8.89 -0.49
N VAL A 47 -11.88 -7.70 -1.07
CA VAL A 47 -10.77 -7.15 -1.86
C VAL A 47 -9.79 -6.45 -0.93
N ALA A 48 -8.55 -6.91 -0.90
CA ALA A 48 -7.46 -6.25 -0.19
C ALA A 48 -7.11 -4.90 -0.83
N LEU A 49 -6.76 -3.91 0.01
CA LEU A 49 -6.36 -2.57 -0.43
C LEU A 49 -4.91 -2.30 -0.04
N ASP A 50 -4.12 -1.80 -0.99
CA ASP A 50 -2.80 -1.20 -0.75
C ASP A 50 -2.97 0.32 -0.83
N ILE A 51 -2.93 1.02 0.30
CA ILE A 51 -3.17 2.46 0.35
C ILE A 51 -1.84 3.18 0.49
N ARG A 52 -1.54 4.09 -0.43
CA ARG A 52 -0.28 4.87 -0.43
C ARG A 52 -0.51 6.35 -0.65
N ARG A 53 0.42 7.15 -0.14
CA ARG A 53 0.48 8.62 -0.20
C ARG A 53 1.84 9.08 -0.73
N PRO A 54 2.13 8.94 -2.04
CA PRO A 54 3.38 9.39 -2.62
C PRO A 54 3.76 10.85 -2.32
N PRO A 55 2.81 11.80 -2.30
CA PRO A 55 3.12 13.17 -1.88
C PRO A 55 3.64 13.31 -0.45
N LEU A 56 3.40 12.31 0.42
CA LEU A 56 3.91 12.24 1.79
C LEU A 56 5.06 11.25 1.97
N GLY A 57 5.63 10.74 0.86
CA GLY A 57 6.82 9.89 0.87
C GLY A 57 6.57 8.40 0.71
N ASP A 58 5.32 7.94 0.58
CA ASP A 58 5.08 6.51 0.31
C ASP A 58 5.60 6.13 -1.09
N PRO A 59 6.23 4.95 -1.26
CA PRO A 59 6.71 4.51 -2.56
C PRO A 59 5.55 4.22 -3.50
N LEU A 60 5.74 4.39 -4.81
CA LEU A 60 4.83 3.89 -5.83
C LEU A 60 5.40 2.62 -6.45
#